data_AF-A0A397JUP9-F1
#
_entry.id   AF-A0A397JUP9-F1
#
_cell.length_a   1.000
_cell.length_b   1.000
_cell.length_c   1.000
_cell.angle_alpha   90.00
_cell.angle_beta   90.00
_cell.angle_gamma   90.00
#
_symmetry.space_group_name_H-M   'P 1'
#
loop_
_entity.id
_entity.type
_entity.pdbx_description
1 polymer ?
#
loop_
_entity_poly.entity_id
_entity_poly.type
_entity_poly.pdbx_seq_one_letter_code
_entity_poly.pdbx_strand_id
1 'polypeptide(L)'
;MNMLKAYVELNWEIDLKQFAICQAIINYRKAIRTNDPLLKRAARRIFSPIWSARRHPIYRLIEIANEIQLMQLYPEIREVIEKYCVVSRSGIYEQHQGLDAILEELNKMLKTLIPPVPQYHHWKIAARNCKKFFELRSNLFKSIGYNDLPSSGLRTRPESTIECQRFRIHLRSHEFVDPANTRTSCRSLGNDELSDQLKNFTYLAKQARKNYIVEIFINQNSSSFFRKIPITKQEVDMQDNEENMTKAEISLKIETFLEQLSETARKKYSGFRSKKRDELLSILQEIKCLFNSDNEFNNQDSLENS
;
A
#
# COMPACT_ATOMS: atom_id res chain seq x y z
N MET A 1 21.24 7.52 32.26
CA MET A 1 20.90 8.06 30.92
C MET A 1 19.86 9.14 31.14
N ASN A 2 20.17 10.41 30.82
CA ASN A 2 19.29 11.55 31.14
C ASN A 2 17.89 11.33 30.55
N MET A 3 16.84 11.50 31.36
CA MET A 3 15.45 11.32 30.94
C MET A 3 15.10 12.16 29.70
N LEU A 4 15.69 13.37 29.62
CA LEU A 4 15.59 14.26 28.46
C LEU A 4 16.24 13.66 27.20
N LYS A 5 17.39 12.98 27.35
CA LYS A 5 18.10 12.32 26.25
C LYS A 5 17.32 11.11 25.74
N ALA A 6 16.78 10.29 26.66
CA ALA A 6 15.91 9.18 26.30
C ALA A 6 14.61 9.64 25.61
N TYR A 7 13.99 10.73 26.09
CA TYR A 7 12.81 11.33 25.48
C TYR A 7 13.09 11.89 24.08
N VAL A 8 14.24 12.56 23.89
CA VAL A 8 14.66 13.08 22.59
C VAL A 8 14.98 11.95 21.62
N GLU A 9 15.70 10.91 22.06
CA GLU A 9 16.06 9.76 21.24
C GLU A 9 14.82 8.93 20.83
N LEU A 10 13.87 8.70 21.76
CA LEU A 10 12.62 8.00 21.43
C LEU A 10 11.76 8.79 20.47
N ASN A 11 11.57 10.10 20.71
CA ASN A 11 10.79 10.95 19.81
C ASN A 11 11.46 11.07 18.44
N TRP A 12 12.79 11.13 18.39
CA TRP A 12 13.56 11.16 17.16
C TRP A 12 13.40 9.86 16.36
N GLU A 13 13.46 8.70 17.01
CA GLU A 13 13.22 7.41 16.34
C GLU A 13 11.79 7.25 15.84
N ILE A 14 10.79 7.67 16.63
CA ILE A 14 9.38 7.63 16.23
C ILE A 14 9.14 8.60 15.07
N ASP A 15 9.68 9.82 15.16
CA ASP A 15 9.60 10.82 14.10
C ASP A 15 10.29 10.33 12.83
N LEU A 16 11.46 9.67 12.92
CA LEU A 16 12.16 9.08 11.77
C LEU A 16 11.36 7.94 11.13
N LYS A 17 10.78 7.04 11.92
CA LYS A 17 9.98 5.91 11.40
C LYS A 17 8.68 6.41 10.75
N GLN A 18 8.01 7.38 11.38
CA GLN A 18 6.80 7.99 10.84
C GLN A 18 7.11 8.80 9.57
N PHE A 19 8.18 9.59 9.61
CA PHE A 19 8.70 10.31 8.45
C PHE A 19 9.05 9.36 7.32
N ALA A 20 9.74 8.24 7.59
CA ALA A 20 10.09 7.25 6.57
C ALA A 20 8.84 6.66 5.90
N ILE A 21 7.77 6.37 6.65
CA ILE A 21 6.51 5.87 6.08
C ILE A 21 5.81 6.95 5.24
N CYS A 22 5.64 8.16 5.78
CA CYS A 22 5.03 9.27 5.05
C CYS A 22 5.82 9.61 3.78
N GLN A 23 7.14 9.64 3.89
CA GLN A 23 8.05 9.88 2.77
C GLN A 23 8.00 8.73 1.77
N ALA A 24 7.85 7.48 2.20
CA ALA A 24 7.64 6.34 1.30
C ALA A 24 6.33 6.46 0.51
N ILE A 25 5.23 6.92 1.11
CA ILE A 25 3.97 7.17 0.37
C ILE A 25 4.17 8.27 -0.68
N ILE A 26 4.81 9.37 -0.28
CA ILE A 26 5.09 10.49 -1.19
C ILE A 26 5.99 10.04 -2.34
N ASN A 27 7.05 9.30 -2.01
CA ASN A 27 7.99 8.74 -2.97
C ASN A 27 7.29 7.77 -3.91
N TYR A 28 6.43 6.87 -3.42
CA TYR A 28 5.68 5.93 -4.27
C TYR A 28 4.75 6.66 -5.24
N ARG A 29 4.01 7.65 -4.75
CA ARG A 29 3.12 8.47 -5.60
C ARG A 29 3.90 9.28 -6.64
N LYS A 30 5.04 9.87 -6.24
CA LYS A 30 5.95 10.55 -7.16
C LYS A 30 6.45 9.55 -8.20
N ALA A 31 6.95 8.41 -7.77
CA ALA A 31 7.51 7.38 -8.62
C ALA A 31 6.51 6.80 -9.63
N ILE A 32 5.23 6.65 -9.26
CA ILE A 32 4.17 6.29 -10.22
C ILE A 32 4.06 7.36 -11.31
N ARG A 33 3.93 8.64 -10.91
CA ARG A 33 3.80 9.75 -11.85
C ARG A 33 5.04 9.95 -12.73
N THR A 34 6.21 9.72 -12.16
CA THR A 34 7.49 9.91 -12.84
C THR A 34 7.98 8.64 -13.55
N ASN A 35 7.25 7.54 -13.40
CA ASN A 35 7.65 6.18 -13.74
C ASN A 35 9.05 5.76 -13.26
N ASP A 36 9.55 6.35 -12.17
CA ASP A 36 10.88 6.08 -11.62
C ASP A 36 10.91 4.71 -10.92
N PRO A 37 11.64 3.71 -11.45
CA PRO A 37 11.66 2.36 -10.88
C PRO A 37 12.44 2.28 -9.56
N LEU A 38 13.46 3.13 -9.35
CA LEU A 38 14.27 3.14 -8.13
C LEU A 38 13.45 3.70 -6.97
N LEU A 39 12.76 4.82 -7.16
CA LEU A 39 11.86 5.38 -6.15
C LEU A 39 10.68 4.44 -5.87
N LYS A 40 10.11 3.77 -6.90
CA LYS A 40 9.07 2.75 -6.72
C LYS A 40 9.57 1.62 -5.82
N ARG A 41 10.77 1.10 -6.10
CA ARG A 41 11.36 -0.03 -5.35
C ARG A 41 11.71 0.37 -3.92
N ALA A 42 12.35 1.52 -3.74
CA ALA A 42 12.70 2.04 -2.42
C ALA A 42 11.46 2.24 -1.54
N ALA A 43 10.41 2.86 -2.09
CA ALA A 43 9.16 3.05 -1.37
C ALA A 43 8.47 1.71 -1.06
N ARG A 44 8.39 0.78 -2.03
CA ARG A 44 7.80 -0.56 -1.79
C ARG A 44 8.53 -1.33 -0.69
N ARG A 45 9.86 -1.23 -0.61
CA ARG A 45 10.66 -1.89 0.44
C ARG A 45 10.34 -1.39 1.85
N ILE A 46 9.89 -0.15 2.02
CA ILE A 46 9.44 0.36 3.32
C ILE A 46 8.13 -0.33 3.74
N PHE A 47 7.24 -0.63 2.79
CA PHE A 47 5.96 -1.31 3.05
C PHE A 47 6.05 -2.84 3.03
N SER A 48 7.11 -3.43 2.48
CA SER A 48 7.23 -4.88 2.32
C SER A 48 7.08 -5.71 3.61
N PRO A 49 7.53 -5.23 4.78
CA PRO A 49 7.26 -5.92 6.03
C PRO A 49 5.76 -5.98 6.34
N ILE A 50 4.98 -4.93 6.05
CA ILE A 50 3.54 -4.88 6.36
C ILE A 50 2.77 -5.95 5.59
N TRP A 51 3.05 -6.10 4.28
CA TRP A 51 2.41 -7.14 3.45
C TRP A 51 2.77 -8.55 3.89
N SER A 52 3.90 -8.72 4.57
CA SER A 52 4.38 -9.99 5.11
C SER A 52 3.94 -10.25 6.54
N ALA A 53 3.64 -9.18 7.30
CA ALA A 53 3.14 -9.27 8.66
C ALA A 53 1.64 -9.51 8.74
N ARG A 54 0.89 -8.91 7.81
CA ARG A 54 -0.58 -9.01 7.72
C ARG A 54 -0.96 -9.81 6.49
N ARG A 55 -2.21 -10.25 6.44
CA ARG A 55 -2.65 -11.16 5.39
C ARG A 55 -3.04 -10.42 4.12
N HIS A 56 -2.04 -10.14 3.30
CA HIS A 56 -2.22 -9.49 2.00
C HIS A 56 -1.60 -10.35 0.89
N PRO A 57 -2.18 -11.52 0.58
CA PRO A 57 -1.54 -12.51 -0.29
C PRO A 57 -1.30 -11.96 -1.69
N ILE A 58 -2.25 -11.19 -2.24
CA ILE A 58 -2.11 -10.55 -3.55
C ILE A 58 -0.98 -9.52 -3.53
N TYR A 59 -0.97 -8.59 -2.57
CA TYR A 59 0.07 -7.56 -2.50
C TYR A 59 1.46 -8.13 -2.22
N ARG A 60 1.55 -9.16 -1.37
CA ARG A 60 2.80 -9.89 -1.11
C ARG A 60 3.30 -10.60 -2.35
N LEU A 61 2.42 -11.29 -3.07
CA LEU A 61 2.75 -11.98 -4.32
C LEU A 61 3.22 -10.97 -5.38
N ILE A 62 2.47 -9.88 -5.59
CA ILE A 62 2.81 -8.83 -6.55
C ILE A 62 4.18 -8.23 -6.22
N GLU A 63 4.45 -7.91 -4.95
CA GLU A 63 5.74 -7.34 -4.57
C GLU A 63 6.90 -8.28 -4.91
N ILE A 64 6.81 -9.53 -4.46
CA ILE A 64 7.91 -10.50 -4.58
C ILE A 64 8.07 -10.94 -6.03
N ALA A 65 6.98 -11.24 -6.73
CA ALA A 65 7.02 -11.61 -8.14
C ALA A 65 7.64 -10.51 -8.99
N ASN A 66 7.31 -9.24 -8.72
CA ASN A 66 7.92 -8.11 -9.41
C ASN A 66 9.43 -8.01 -9.13
N GLU A 67 9.89 -8.22 -7.89
CA GLU A 67 11.33 -8.24 -7.59
C GLU A 67 12.05 -9.41 -8.28
N ILE A 68 11.47 -10.61 -8.26
CA ILE A 68 12.06 -11.81 -8.87
C ILE A 68 12.13 -11.68 -10.38
N GLN A 69 11.05 -11.24 -11.03
CA GLN A 69 11.03 -11.02 -12.48
C GLN A 69 12.13 -10.05 -12.91
N LEU A 70 12.28 -8.91 -12.21
CA LEU A 70 13.35 -7.95 -12.49
C LEU A 70 14.74 -8.57 -12.31
N MET A 71 14.93 -9.42 -11.29
CA MET A 71 16.19 -10.12 -11.05
C MET A 71 16.53 -11.14 -12.15
N GLN A 72 15.52 -11.81 -12.71
CA GLN A 72 15.66 -12.82 -13.76
C GLN A 72 15.87 -12.25 -15.16
N LEU A 73 15.60 -10.96 -15.38
CA LEU A 73 15.87 -10.32 -16.67
C LEU A 73 17.36 -10.37 -17.02
N TYR A 74 17.64 -10.67 -18.29
CA TYR A 74 18.96 -10.50 -18.88
C TYR A 74 19.45 -9.05 -18.69
N PRO A 75 20.73 -8.82 -18.37
CA PRO A 75 21.28 -7.49 -18.13
C PRO A 75 20.95 -6.48 -19.25
N GLU A 76 20.98 -6.93 -20.50
CA GLU A 76 20.69 -6.14 -21.68
C GLU A 76 19.23 -5.65 -21.71
N ILE A 77 18.29 -6.53 -21.34
CA ILE A 77 16.86 -6.16 -21.24
C ILE A 77 16.64 -5.23 -20.05
N ARG A 78 17.32 -5.50 -18.93
CA ARG A 78 17.23 -4.63 -17.75
C ARG A 78 17.73 -3.22 -18.07
N GLU A 79 18.86 -3.10 -18.77
CA GLU A 79 19.42 -1.81 -19.18
C GLU A 79 18.47 -1.06 -20.10
N VAL A 80 17.84 -1.75 -21.06
CA VAL A 80 16.80 -1.15 -21.93
C VAL A 80 15.61 -0.67 -21.10
N ILE A 81 15.10 -1.49 -20.17
CA ILE A 81 13.97 -1.10 -19.32
C ILE A 81 14.35 0.09 -18.44
N GLU A 82 15.51 0.09 -17.79
CA GLU A 82 15.95 1.20 -16.93
C GLU A 82 16.18 2.49 -17.74
N LYS A 83 16.72 2.38 -18.96
CA LYS A 83 16.95 3.51 -19.86
C LYS A 83 15.68 4.14 -20.40
N TYR A 84 14.64 3.33 -20.66
CA TYR A 84 13.39 3.79 -21.29
C TYR A 84 12.18 3.80 -20.37
N CYS A 85 12.32 3.37 -19.11
CA CYS A 85 11.23 3.44 -18.13
C CYS A 85 10.79 4.88 -17.86
N VAL A 86 11.68 5.85 -18.03
CA VAL A 86 11.36 7.24 -17.82
C VAL A 86 11.60 8.05 -19.09
N VAL A 87 10.63 8.89 -19.43
CA VAL A 87 10.71 9.81 -20.57
C VAL A 87 10.64 11.24 -20.03
N SER A 88 11.48 12.14 -20.54
CA SER A 88 11.39 13.57 -20.24
C SER A 88 10.90 14.33 -21.48
N ARG A 89 9.76 15.03 -21.38
CA ARG A 89 9.29 15.91 -22.47
C ARG A 89 10.10 17.20 -22.59
N SER A 90 10.71 17.65 -21.50
CA SER A 90 11.43 18.93 -21.43
C SER A 90 12.91 18.82 -21.80
N GLY A 91 13.42 17.61 -22.04
CA GLY A 91 14.86 17.35 -22.19
C GLY A 91 15.63 17.43 -20.86
N ILE A 92 14.96 17.75 -19.76
CA ILE A 92 15.53 17.75 -18.41
C ILE A 92 15.41 16.32 -17.88
N TYR A 93 16.52 15.57 -17.91
CA TYR A 93 16.57 14.17 -17.48
C TYR A 93 16.02 13.95 -16.08
N GLU A 94 16.17 14.93 -15.19
CA GLU A 94 15.76 14.86 -13.78
C GLU A 94 14.26 15.00 -13.54
N GLN A 95 13.50 15.54 -14.50
CA GLN A 95 12.06 15.76 -14.33
C GLN A 95 11.22 14.49 -14.44
N HIS A 96 11.84 13.37 -14.84
CA HIS A 96 11.30 12.02 -14.92
C HIS A 96 9.76 11.99 -15.10
N GLN A 97 9.22 11.88 -16.31
CA GLN A 97 7.76 11.82 -16.51
C GLN A 97 7.33 10.43 -16.96
N GLY A 98 6.30 9.88 -16.31
CA GLY A 98 5.66 8.67 -16.77
C GLY A 98 4.83 8.93 -18.02
N LEU A 99 4.76 7.95 -18.93
CA LEU A 99 3.95 8.05 -20.15
C LEU A 99 2.48 8.37 -19.84
N ASP A 100 1.92 7.80 -18.77
CA ASP A 100 0.56 8.09 -18.34
C ASP A 100 0.37 9.55 -17.89
N ALA A 101 1.33 10.11 -17.16
CA ALA A 101 1.30 11.53 -16.78
C ALA A 101 1.45 12.44 -18.01
N ILE A 102 2.30 12.07 -18.97
CA ILE A 102 2.44 12.74 -20.26
C ILE A 102 1.11 12.72 -21.03
N LEU A 103 0.45 11.55 -21.08
CA LEU A 103 -0.85 11.40 -21.73
C LEU A 103 -1.95 12.17 -21.00
N GLU A 104 -1.93 12.22 -19.67
CA GLU A 104 -2.87 13.01 -18.87
C GLU A 104 -2.73 14.51 -19.16
N GLU A 105 -1.49 15.03 -19.23
CA GLU A 105 -1.22 16.42 -19.61
C GLU A 105 -1.65 16.71 -21.05
N LEU A 106 -1.31 15.83 -21.99
CA LEU A 106 -1.78 15.94 -23.38
C LEU A 106 -3.30 15.90 -23.45
N ASN A 107 -3.98 15.07 -22.65
CA ASN A 107 -5.42 14.99 -22.62
C ASN A 107 -6.06 16.27 -22.04
N LYS A 108 -5.50 16.83 -20.96
CA LYS A 108 -5.93 18.14 -20.42
C LYS A 108 -5.78 19.24 -21.45
N MET A 109 -4.63 19.28 -22.13
CA MET A 109 -4.36 20.21 -23.22
C MET A 109 -5.35 20.04 -24.37
N LEU A 110 -5.59 18.81 -24.82
CA LEU A 110 -6.57 18.53 -25.87
C LEU A 110 -7.95 19.02 -25.48
N LYS A 111 -8.41 18.77 -24.25
CA LYS A 111 -9.70 19.26 -23.73
C LYS A 111 -9.89 20.78 -23.85
N THR A 112 -8.81 21.57 -23.82
CA THR A 112 -8.90 23.03 -24.05
C THR A 112 -9.21 23.41 -25.50
N LEU A 113 -9.01 22.50 -26.44
CA LEU A 113 -9.22 22.70 -27.88
C LEU A 113 -10.57 22.15 -28.38
N ILE A 114 -11.37 21.53 -27.50
CA ILE A 114 -12.61 20.82 -27.85
C ILE A 114 -13.79 21.53 -27.18
N PRO A 115 -14.97 21.62 -27.84
CA PRO A 115 -16.16 22.18 -27.19
C PRO A 115 -16.59 21.38 -25.95
N PRO A 116 -17.38 22.01 -25.03
CA PRO A 116 -17.82 21.40 -23.76
C PRO A 116 -18.56 20.07 -23.91
N VAL A 117 -19.27 19.88 -25.03
CA VAL A 117 -19.91 18.62 -25.40
C VAL A 117 -19.16 18.05 -26.61
N PRO A 118 -18.09 17.28 -26.38
CA PRO A 118 -17.26 16.79 -27.47
C PRO A 118 -17.90 15.58 -28.17
N GLN A 119 -17.71 15.50 -29.48
CA GLN A 119 -18.04 14.34 -30.30
C GLN A 119 -16.73 13.71 -30.79
N TYR A 120 -16.77 12.47 -31.28
CA TYR A 120 -15.57 11.76 -31.75
C TYR A 120 -14.76 12.55 -32.78
N HIS A 121 -15.43 13.23 -33.71
CA HIS A 121 -14.77 14.02 -34.74
C HIS A 121 -14.01 15.23 -34.15
N HIS A 122 -14.53 15.88 -33.09
CA HIS A 122 -13.84 16.97 -32.40
C HIS A 122 -12.52 16.49 -31.76
N TRP A 123 -12.55 15.33 -31.10
CA TRP A 123 -11.33 14.69 -30.56
C TRP A 123 -10.33 14.36 -31.66
N LYS A 124 -10.79 13.80 -32.78
CA LYS A 124 -9.94 13.43 -33.92
C LYS A 124 -9.26 14.64 -34.55
N ILE A 125 -9.97 15.76 -34.69
CA ILE A 125 -9.42 17.02 -35.23
C ILE A 125 -8.41 17.62 -34.26
N ALA A 126 -8.76 17.73 -32.98
CA ALA A 126 -7.89 18.28 -31.93
C ALA A 126 -6.61 17.47 -31.78
N ALA A 127 -6.71 16.13 -31.72
CA ALA A 127 -5.55 15.25 -31.58
C ALA A 127 -4.59 15.33 -32.78
N ARG A 128 -5.13 15.31 -34.01
CA ARG A 128 -4.31 15.35 -35.24
C ARG A 128 -3.59 16.68 -35.45
N ASN A 129 -4.20 17.78 -35.02
CA ASN A 129 -3.67 19.14 -35.24
C ASN A 129 -3.11 19.78 -33.96
N CYS A 130 -3.07 19.03 -32.85
CA CYS A 130 -2.67 19.46 -31.51
C CYS A 130 -1.44 20.38 -31.52
N LYS A 131 -0.33 19.95 -32.14
CA LYS A 131 0.91 20.75 -32.24
C LYS A 131 0.70 22.09 -32.95
N LYS A 132 0.01 22.08 -34.11
CA LYS A 132 -0.25 23.29 -34.89
C LYS A 132 -1.16 24.26 -34.15
N PHE A 133 -2.19 23.75 -33.46
CA PHE A 133 -3.07 24.59 -32.64
C PHE A 133 -2.33 25.23 -31.46
N PHE A 134 -1.42 24.51 -30.81
CA PHE A 134 -0.61 25.09 -29.73
C PHE A 134 0.38 26.14 -30.24
N GLU A 135 0.98 25.92 -31.41
CA GLU A 135 1.86 26.90 -32.05
C GLU A 135 1.09 28.17 -32.42
N LEU A 136 -0.09 28.05 -33.04
CA LEU A 136 -0.98 29.17 -33.36
C LEU A 136 -1.42 29.92 -32.09
N ARG A 137 -1.81 29.19 -31.04
CA ARG A 137 -2.21 29.77 -29.74
C ARG A 137 -1.05 30.53 -29.09
N SER A 138 0.16 29.95 -29.10
CA SER A 138 1.35 30.61 -28.55
C SER A 138 1.71 31.86 -29.33
N ASN A 139 1.64 31.82 -30.66
CA ASN A 139 1.92 32.98 -31.51
C ASN A 139 0.87 34.08 -31.31
N LEU A 140 -0.41 33.72 -31.20
CA LEU A 140 -1.49 34.65 -30.90
C LEU A 140 -1.26 35.31 -29.53
N PHE A 141 -1.00 34.53 -28.49
CA PHE A 141 -0.75 35.05 -27.15
C PHE A 141 0.48 35.96 -27.07
N LYS A 142 1.58 35.59 -27.73
CA LYS A 142 2.73 36.49 -27.89
C LYS A 142 2.35 37.79 -28.60
N SER A 143 1.54 37.72 -29.66
CA SER A 143 1.13 38.90 -30.43
C SER A 143 0.23 39.87 -29.65
N ILE A 144 -0.55 39.38 -28.68
CA ILE A 144 -1.42 40.20 -27.82
C ILE A 144 -0.76 40.55 -26.48
N GLY A 145 0.54 40.24 -26.29
CA GLY A 145 1.27 40.52 -25.05
C GLY A 145 0.87 39.63 -23.86
N TYR A 146 0.17 38.53 -24.10
CA TYR A 146 -0.26 37.59 -23.08
C TYR A 146 0.84 36.55 -22.83
N ASN A 147 1.53 36.66 -21.69
CA ASN A 147 2.45 35.63 -21.23
C ASN A 147 1.67 34.58 -20.44
N ASP A 148 1.46 33.40 -21.04
CA ASP A 148 1.05 32.19 -20.32
C ASP A 148 2.18 31.82 -19.33
N LEU A 149 2.23 32.46 -18.15
CA LEU A 149 2.77 31.75 -17.00
C LEU A 149 1.74 30.65 -16.71
N PRO A 150 2.09 29.36 -16.80
CA PRO A 150 1.17 28.33 -16.37
C PRO A 150 0.82 28.66 -14.93
N SER A 151 -0.46 28.93 -14.66
CA SER A 151 -0.95 28.98 -13.31
C SER A 151 -0.88 27.55 -12.78
N SER A 152 0.30 27.18 -12.26
CA SER A 152 0.35 26.20 -11.21
C SER A 152 -0.36 26.85 -10.03
N GLY A 153 -1.70 26.84 -10.06
CA GLY A 153 -2.47 27.07 -8.86
C GLY A 153 -1.85 26.16 -7.83
N LEU A 154 -1.25 26.74 -6.78
CA LEU A 154 -0.73 25.97 -5.67
C LEU A 154 -1.91 25.13 -5.21
N ARG A 155 -1.87 23.83 -5.51
CA ARG A 155 -2.73 22.88 -4.82
C ARG A 155 -2.38 23.11 -3.36
N THR A 156 -3.32 23.69 -2.61
CA THR A 156 -3.23 23.83 -1.16
C THR A 156 -3.18 22.41 -0.60
N ARG A 157 -1.97 21.87 -0.60
CA ARG A 157 -1.64 20.64 0.08
C ARG A 157 -1.83 20.97 1.55
N PRO A 158 -2.52 20.12 2.33
CA PRO A 158 -2.47 20.22 3.78
C PRO A 158 -1.01 20.33 4.17
N GLU A 159 -0.64 21.41 4.84
CA GLU A 159 0.74 21.65 5.22
C GLU A 159 1.14 20.52 6.15
N SER A 160 2.05 19.65 5.72
CA SER A 160 2.40 18.42 6.44
C SER A 160 2.80 18.71 7.88
N THR A 161 3.41 19.87 8.11
CA THR A 161 3.77 20.37 9.44
C THR A 161 2.54 20.57 10.34
N ILE A 162 1.47 21.18 9.82
CA ILE A 162 0.23 21.41 10.56
C ILE A 162 -0.48 20.08 10.84
N GLU A 163 -0.56 19.17 9.85
CA GLU A 163 -1.18 17.85 10.05
C GLU A 163 -0.38 16.99 11.05
N CYS A 164 0.95 17.02 10.98
CA CYS A 164 1.81 16.38 11.99
C CYS A 164 1.59 17.00 13.38
N GLN A 165 1.44 18.32 13.48
CA GLN A 165 1.16 18.99 14.76
C GLN A 165 -0.21 18.59 15.32
N ARG A 166 -1.26 18.55 14.49
CA ARG A 166 -2.60 18.08 14.87
C ARG A 166 -2.56 16.65 15.41
N PHE A 167 -1.88 15.75 14.69
CA PHE A 167 -1.71 14.37 15.12
C PHE A 167 -0.93 14.27 16.44
N ARG A 168 0.12 15.07 16.64
CA ARG A 168 0.87 15.13 17.90
C ARG A 168 0.05 15.67 19.07
N ILE A 169 -0.81 16.66 18.83
CA ILE A 169 -1.74 17.17 19.85
C ILE A 169 -2.71 16.05 20.23
N HIS A 170 -3.24 15.32 19.24
CA HIS A 170 -4.11 14.17 19.47
C HIS A 170 -3.40 13.04 20.23
N LEU A 171 -2.14 12.71 19.91
CA LEU A 171 -1.38 11.72 20.68
C LEU A 171 -1.14 12.16 22.13
N ARG A 172 -0.80 13.44 22.35
CA ARG A 172 -0.60 13.99 23.69
C ARG A 172 -1.89 14.05 24.50
N SER A 173 -3.03 14.36 23.89
CA SER A 173 -4.32 14.35 24.58
C SER A 173 -4.73 12.95 25.06
N HIS A 174 -4.18 11.90 24.45
CA HIS A 174 -4.37 10.50 24.85
C HIS A 174 -3.21 9.96 25.70
N GLU A 175 -2.29 10.82 26.13
CA GLU A 175 -1.09 10.50 26.92
C GLU A 175 -0.17 9.43 26.27
N PHE A 176 -0.20 9.29 24.94
CA PHE A 176 0.60 8.28 24.23
C PHE A 176 2.12 8.48 24.34
N VAL A 177 2.54 9.72 24.58
CA VAL A 177 3.95 10.15 24.57
C VAL A 177 4.35 10.72 25.94
N ASP A 178 3.60 10.41 26.99
CA ASP A 178 3.91 10.88 28.34
C ASP A 178 5.00 10.00 28.99
N PRO A 179 6.23 10.53 29.20
CA PRO A 179 7.33 9.78 29.81
C PRO A 179 7.10 9.47 31.30
N ALA A 180 6.15 10.13 31.96
CA ALA A 180 5.78 9.83 33.35
C ALA A 180 4.79 8.65 33.45
N ASN A 181 4.17 8.26 32.34
CA ASN A 181 3.16 7.22 32.32
C ASN A 181 3.84 5.84 32.21
N THR A 182 4.14 5.24 33.36
CA THR A 182 4.60 3.84 33.47
C THR A 182 3.43 2.88 33.23
N ARG A 183 2.71 3.02 32.11
CA ARG A 183 1.65 2.07 31.77
C ARG A 183 2.29 0.71 31.57
N THR A 184 1.88 -0.27 32.37
CA THR A 184 2.30 -1.67 32.25
C THR A 184 1.85 -2.29 30.92
N SER A 185 0.83 -1.71 30.26
CA SER A 185 0.35 -2.13 28.95
C SER A 185 0.21 -0.95 27.96
N CYS A 186 0.74 -1.14 26.75
CA CYS A 186 0.57 -0.19 25.65
C CYS A 186 -0.84 -0.38 25.06
N ARG A 187 -1.56 0.72 24.79
CA ARG A 187 -2.91 0.68 24.19
C ARG A 187 -2.92 1.33 22.81
N SER A 188 -3.86 0.95 21.95
CA SER A 188 -4.14 1.57 20.65
C SER A 188 -4.90 2.89 20.82
N LEU A 189 -5.00 3.72 19.76
CA LEU A 189 -5.84 4.92 19.79
C LEU A 189 -7.34 4.58 20.01
N GLY A 190 -7.73 3.33 19.71
CA GLY A 190 -9.05 2.76 20.02
C GLY A 190 -9.14 2.13 21.41
N ASN A 191 -8.14 2.32 22.28
CA ASN A 191 -8.01 1.74 23.62
C ASN A 191 -7.77 0.22 23.69
N ASP A 192 -7.46 -0.44 22.57
CA ASP A 192 -7.14 -1.88 22.59
C ASP A 192 -5.76 -2.15 23.16
N GLU A 193 -5.62 -3.18 23.99
CA GLU A 193 -4.31 -3.59 24.51
C GLU A 193 -3.43 -4.14 23.36
N LEU A 194 -2.23 -3.58 23.22
CA LEU A 194 -1.29 -3.92 22.15
C LEU A 194 -0.43 -5.13 22.53
N SER A 195 -0.04 -5.91 21.52
CA SER A 195 0.82 -7.07 21.67
C SER A 195 2.27 -6.67 21.94
N ASP A 196 2.93 -7.36 22.87
CA ASP A 196 4.38 -7.23 23.08
C ASP A 196 5.20 -7.62 21.85
N GLN A 197 4.65 -8.42 20.94
CA GLN A 197 5.31 -8.79 19.69
C GLN A 197 5.54 -7.58 18.76
N LEU A 198 4.82 -6.47 18.98
CA LEU A 198 5.05 -5.23 18.24
C LEU A 198 6.47 -4.68 18.40
N LYS A 199 7.11 -4.91 19.54
CA LYS A 199 8.52 -4.53 19.79
C LYS A 199 9.46 -5.11 18.72
N ASN A 200 9.16 -6.32 18.25
CA ASN A 200 9.93 -7.05 17.25
C ASN A 200 9.23 -7.14 15.89
N PHE A 201 8.19 -6.34 15.65
CA PHE A 201 7.34 -6.45 14.46
C PHE A 201 8.14 -6.44 13.15
N THR A 202 9.05 -5.46 13.00
CA THR A 202 9.87 -5.34 11.78
C THR A 202 10.74 -6.57 11.55
N TYR A 203 11.30 -7.14 12.61
CA TYR A 203 12.11 -8.35 12.52
C TYR A 203 11.25 -9.56 12.12
N LEU A 204 10.15 -9.79 12.84
CA LEU A 204 9.22 -10.89 12.57
C LEU A 204 8.65 -10.81 11.14
N ALA A 205 8.30 -9.62 10.69
CA ALA A 205 7.78 -9.37 9.35
C ALA A 205 8.80 -9.66 8.25
N LYS A 206 10.08 -9.29 8.46
CA LYS A 206 11.17 -9.62 7.55
C LYS A 206 11.43 -11.13 7.49
N GLN A 207 11.36 -11.83 8.62
CA GLN A 207 11.48 -13.29 8.66
C GLN A 207 10.31 -13.97 7.94
N ALA A 208 9.07 -13.53 8.20
CA ALA A 208 7.89 -14.02 7.50
C ALA A 208 8.00 -13.83 5.97
N ARG A 209 8.52 -12.68 5.53
CA ARG A 209 8.81 -12.42 4.11
C ARG A 209 9.83 -13.41 3.56
N LYS A 210 10.96 -13.60 4.24
CA LYS A 210 12.02 -14.51 3.82
C LYS A 210 11.50 -15.94 3.68
N ASN A 211 10.76 -16.42 4.67
CA ASN A 211 10.19 -17.77 4.66
C ASN A 211 9.22 -17.94 3.49
N TYR A 212 8.36 -16.95 3.24
CA TYR A 212 7.44 -16.99 2.10
C TYR A 212 8.17 -17.06 0.74
N ILE A 213 9.27 -16.32 0.57
CA ILE A 213 10.08 -16.39 -0.66
C ILE A 213 10.64 -17.81 -0.86
N VAL A 214 11.21 -18.40 0.20
CA VAL A 214 11.78 -19.76 0.15
C VAL A 214 10.70 -20.77 -0.18
N GLU A 215 9.59 -20.78 0.57
CA GLU A 215 8.54 -21.79 0.41
C GLU A 215 7.84 -21.72 -0.95
N ILE A 216 7.46 -20.53 -1.41
CA ILE A 216 6.65 -20.39 -2.62
C ILE A 216 7.51 -20.36 -3.89
N PHE A 217 8.64 -19.66 -3.89
CA PHE A 217 9.40 -19.41 -5.12
C PHE A 217 10.61 -20.31 -5.29
N ILE A 218 11.20 -20.82 -4.20
CA ILE A 218 12.34 -21.75 -4.28
C ILE A 218 11.85 -23.19 -4.20
N ASN A 219 11.06 -23.52 -3.16
CA ASN A 219 10.57 -24.87 -2.92
C ASN A 219 9.33 -25.22 -3.76
N GLN A 220 8.72 -24.23 -4.42
CA GLN A 220 7.51 -24.39 -5.26
C GLN A 220 6.33 -25.03 -4.50
N ASN A 221 6.25 -24.81 -3.18
CA ASN A 221 5.14 -25.29 -2.38
C ASN A 221 3.87 -24.50 -2.71
N SER A 222 2.80 -25.19 -3.10
CA SER A 222 1.53 -24.56 -3.49
C SER A 222 0.75 -23.98 -2.31
N SER A 223 1.15 -24.30 -1.07
CA SER A 223 0.50 -23.82 0.16
C SER A 223 1.54 -23.60 1.27
N SER A 224 1.99 -22.36 1.42
CA SER A 224 2.69 -21.94 2.65
C SER A 224 1.66 -21.56 3.70
N PHE A 225 1.76 -22.16 4.88
CA PHE A 225 1.06 -21.65 6.06
C PHE A 225 1.46 -20.20 6.28
N PHE A 226 0.46 -19.33 6.46
CA PHE A 226 0.69 -17.95 6.83
C PHE A 226 0.26 -17.74 8.27
N ARG A 227 1.09 -17.07 9.07
CA ARG A 227 0.71 -16.63 10.42
C ARG A 227 0.77 -15.11 10.45
N LYS A 228 -0.36 -14.47 10.75
CA LYS A 228 -0.40 -13.01 10.92
C LYS A 228 0.38 -12.64 12.18
N ILE A 229 1.17 -11.58 12.12
CA ILE A 229 1.82 -11.03 13.32
C ILE A 229 0.74 -10.26 14.09
N PRO A 230 0.41 -10.67 15.33
CA PRO A 230 -0.61 -10.04 16.14
C PRO A 230 -0.24 -8.60 16.49
N ILE A 231 -1.21 -7.70 16.38
CA ILE A 231 -1.09 -6.28 16.75
C ILE A 231 -1.65 -6.05 18.15
N THR A 232 -2.77 -6.70 18.49
CA THR A 232 -3.40 -6.60 19.81
C THR A 232 -3.17 -7.85 20.63
N LYS A 233 -3.30 -7.74 21.96
CA LYS A 233 -3.22 -8.88 22.87
C LYS A 233 -4.32 -9.90 22.61
N GLN A 234 -5.53 -9.43 22.29
CA GLN A 234 -6.63 -10.30 21.87
C GLN A 234 -6.26 -11.14 20.64
N GLU A 235 -5.52 -10.58 19.66
CA GLU A 235 -5.02 -11.36 18.53
C GLU A 235 -3.99 -12.41 18.94
N VAL A 236 -3.19 -12.16 19.98
CA VAL A 236 -2.25 -13.15 20.54
C VAL A 236 -3.04 -14.29 21.18
N ASP A 237 -3.97 -13.97 22.08
CA ASP A 237 -4.76 -14.97 22.80
C ASP A 237 -5.58 -15.85 21.83
N MET A 238 -6.15 -15.24 20.78
CA MET A 238 -6.84 -15.98 19.72
C MET A 238 -5.91 -16.94 18.96
N GLN A 239 -4.68 -16.51 18.67
CA GLN A 239 -3.70 -17.35 18.00
C GLN A 239 -3.22 -18.49 18.89
N ASP A 240 -2.89 -18.22 20.15
CA ASP A 240 -2.42 -19.23 21.08
C ASP A 240 -3.50 -20.29 21.33
N ASN A 241 -4.76 -19.87 21.42
CA ASN A 241 -5.90 -20.78 21.48
C ASN A 241 -6.01 -21.64 20.21
N GLU A 242 -5.86 -21.05 19.02
CA GLU A 242 -5.89 -21.80 17.74
C GLU A 242 -4.73 -22.78 17.60
N GLU A 243 -3.54 -22.42 18.07
CA GLU A 243 -2.37 -23.32 18.05
C GLU A 243 -2.51 -24.51 18.99
N ASN A 244 -3.31 -24.37 20.04
CA ASN A 244 -3.59 -25.44 20.99
C ASN A 244 -4.81 -26.31 20.59
N MET A 245 -5.66 -25.86 19.66
CA MET A 245 -6.88 -26.59 19.26
C MET A 245 -6.60 -27.94 18.64
N THR A 246 -7.39 -28.98 18.89
CA THR A 246 -7.20 -30.28 18.24
C THR A 246 -7.58 -30.26 16.74
N LYS A 247 -7.15 -31.27 15.96
CA LYS A 247 -7.54 -31.40 14.53
C LYS A 247 -9.07 -31.42 14.36
N ALA A 248 -9.79 -32.03 15.31
CA ALA A 248 -11.24 -32.12 15.31
C ALA A 248 -11.89 -30.75 15.55
N GLU A 249 -11.40 -29.98 16.53
CA GLU A 249 -11.87 -28.62 16.82
C GLU A 249 -11.66 -27.66 15.65
N ILE A 250 -10.51 -27.73 14.99
CA ILE A 250 -10.22 -26.92 13.80
C ILE A 250 -11.20 -27.28 12.68
N SER A 251 -11.47 -28.57 12.47
CA SER A 251 -12.42 -29.02 11.44
C SER A 251 -13.84 -28.52 11.71
N LEU A 252 -14.29 -28.57 12.97
CA LEU A 252 -15.61 -28.08 13.39
C LEU A 252 -15.74 -26.56 13.21
N LYS A 253 -14.67 -25.80 13.52
CA LYS A 253 -14.63 -24.35 13.23
C LYS A 253 -14.70 -24.05 11.73
N ILE A 254 -14.00 -24.81 10.91
CA ILE A 254 -14.06 -24.65 9.45
C ILE A 254 -15.48 -24.89 8.95
N GLU A 255 -16.13 -25.95 9.40
CA GLU A 255 -17.52 -26.27 9.06
C GLU A 255 -18.49 -25.15 9.41
N THR A 256 -18.45 -24.67 10.65
CA THR A 256 -19.31 -23.58 11.11
C THR A 256 -19.13 -22.30 10.30
N PHE A 257 -17.90 -21.95 9.89
CA PHE A 257 -17.71 -20.82 8.98
C PHE A 257 -18.19 -21.10 7.55
N LEU A 258 -17.99 -22.32 7.02
CA LEU A 258 -18.45 -22.69 5.68
C LEU A 258 -19.98 -22.70 5.58
N GLU A 259 -20.68 -23.05 6.65
CA GLU A 259 -22.15 -22.97 6.75
C GLU A 259 -22.65 -21.53 6.59
N GLN A 260 -21.86 -20.54 6.96
CA GLN A 260 -22.23 -19.13 6.83
C GLN A 260 -21.84 -18.52 5.46
N LEU A 261 -21.06 -19.24 4.65
CA LEU A 261 -20.58 -18.79 3.34
C LEU A 261 -21.41 -19.34 2.18
N SER A 262 -21.24 -18.70 1.02
CA SER A 262 -21.92 -19.06 -0.24
C SER A 262 -21.56 -20.47 -0.73
N GLU A 263 -22.44 -21.06 -1.55
CA GLU A 263 -22.30 -22.43 -2.04
C GLU A 263 -21.05 -22.66 -2.91
N THR A 264 -20.57 -21.62 -3.59
CA THR A 264 -19.31 -21.64 -4.35
C THR A 264 -18.09 -21.76 -3.44
N ALA A 265 -18.07 -21.07 -2.30
CA ALA A 265 -17.03 -21.17 -1.30
C ALA A 265 -17.00 -22.57 -0.66
N ARG A 266 -18.18 -23.15 -0.36
CA ARG A 266 -18.28 -24.53 0.17
C ARG A 266 -17.70 -25.57 -0.79
N LYS A 267 -17.97 -25.43 -2.10
CA LYS A 267 -17.41 -26.33 -3.13
C LYS A 267 -15.88 -26.25 -3.19
N LYS A 268 -15.29 -25.04 -3.07
CA LYS A 268 -13.83 -24.82 -3.09
C LYS A 268 -13.10 -25.58 -1.98
N TYR A 269 -13.71 -25.70 -0.79
CA TYR A 269 -13.11 -26.38 0.35
C TYR A 269 -13.66 -27.79 0.58
N SER A 270 -14.37 -28.38 -0.40
CA SER A 270 -14.84 -29.77 -0.29
C SER A 270 -13.67 -30.73 -0.02
N GLY A 271 -13.84 -31.63 0.96
CA GLY A 271 -12.83 -32.62 1.34
C GLY A 271 -11.73 -32.14 2.30
N PHE A 272 -11.85 -30.95 2.91
CA PHE A 272 -10.83 -30.46 3.85
C PHE A 272 -10.56 -31.39 5.05
N ARG A 273 -11.54 -32.20 5.49
CA ARG A 273 -11.41 -33.13 6.63
C ARG A 273 -10.24 -34.13 6.53
N SER A 274 -9.82 -34.48 5.32
CA SER A 274 -8.69 -35.41 5.09
C SER A 274 -7.33 -34.76 5.30
N LYS A 275 -7.25 -33.42 5.35
CA LYS A 275 -5.99 -32.67 5.40
C LYS A 275 -5.25 -32.78 6.74
N LYS A 276 -3.96 -32.47 6.71
CA LYS A 276 -3.13 -32.39 7.92
C LYS A 276 -3.51 -31.17 8.77
N ARG A 277 -3.17 -31.18 10.05
CA ARG A 277 -3.48 -30.10 11.01
C ARG A 277 -3.02 -28.72 10.49
N ASP A 278 -1.80 -28.62 9.98
CA ASP A 278 -1.23 -27.34 9.52
C ASP A 278 -1.95 -26.80 8.29
N GLU A 279 -2.35 -27.69 7.37
CA GLU A 279 -3.18 -27.34 6.22
C GLU A 279 -4.58 -26.88 6.65
N LEU A 280 -5.15 -27.51 7.67
CA LEU A 280 -6.43 -27.10 8.24
C LEU A 280 -6.34 -25.72 8.89
N LEU A 281 -5.26 -25.40 9.61
CA LEU A 281 -5.04 -24.06 10.15
C LEU A 281 -4.92 -23.01 9.02
N SER A 282 -4.23 -23.34 7.92
CA SER A 282 -4.14 -22.47 6.74
C SER A 282 -5.52 -22.17 6.14
N ILE A 283 -6.36 -23.20 6.01
CA ILE A 283 -7.73 -23.11 5.49
C ILE A 283 -8.64 -22.33 6.44
N LEU A 284 -8.59 -22.63 7.75
CA LEU A 284 -9.37 -21.93 8.76
C LEU A 284 -9.09 -20.43 8.70
N GLN A 285 -7.81 -20.05 8.60
CA GLN A 285 -7.49 -18.67 8.39
C GLN A 285 -8.11 -18.18 7.07
N GLU A 286 -7.92 -18.86 5.93
CA GLU A 286 -8.41 -18.42 4.58
C GLU A 286 -9.89 -18.07 4.59
N ILE A 287 -10.67 -18.93 5.23
CA ILE A 287 -12.11 -18.76 5.41
C ILE A 287 -12.44 -17.55 6.29
N LYS A 288 -11.73 -17.34 7.41
CA LYS A 288 -11.92 -16.14 8.25
C LYS A 288 -11.70 -14.84 7.49
N CYS A 289 -10.75 -14.81 6.57
CA CYS A 289 -10.51 -13.61 5.78
C CYS A 289 -11.63 -13.34 4.77
N LEU A 290 -12.15 -14.39 4.12
CA LEU A 290 -13.33 -14.26 3.26
C LEU A 290 -14.54 -13.75 4.06
N PHE A 291 -14.72 -14.28 5.26
CA PHE A 291 -15.80 -13.88 6.15
C PHE A 291 -15.69 -12.41 6.60
N ASN A 292 -14.48 -11.94 6.92
CA ASN A 292 -14.26 -10.55 7.32
C ASN A 292 -14.37 -9.57 6.15
N SER A 293 -13.94 -9.94 4.95
CA SER A 293 -14.10 -9.07 3.77
C SER A 293 -15.57 -8.86 3.42
N ASP A 294 -16.41 -9.90 3.52
CA ASP A 294 -17.85 -9.79 3.24
C ASP A 294 -18.56 -8.89 4.27
N ASN A 295 -18.08 -8.87 5.52
CA ASN A 295 -18.63 -7.99 6.57
C ASN A 295 -18.17 -6.52 6.45
N GLU A 296 -16.96 -6.26 5.93
CA GLU A 296 -16.49 -4.88 5.70
C GLU A 296 -17.25 -4.20 4.55
N PHE A 297 -17.63 -4.92 3.50
CA PHE A 297 -18.45 -4.36 2.40
C PHE A 297 -19.88 -4.03 2.84
N ASN A 298 -20.50 -4.84 3.70
CA ASN A 298 -21.87 -4.60 4.18
C ASN A 298 -22.00 -3.40 5.13
N ASN A 299 -20.92 -2.99 5.81
CA ASN A 299 -20.92 -1.85 6.72
C ASN A 299 -20.68 -0.51 6.02
N GLN A 300 -20.26 -0.51 4.75
CA GLN A 300 -20.00 0.72 4.00
C GLN A 300 -21.28 1.25 3.32
N ASP A 301 -22.18 0.35 2.90
CA ASP A 301 -23.48 0.71 2.32
C ASP A 301 -24.48 1.30 3.34
N SER A 302 -24.24 1.11 4.65
CA SER A 302 -25.11 1.64 5.71
C SER A 302 -24.72 3.05 6.19
N LEU A 303 -23.54 3.55 5.82
CA LEU A 303 -23.05 4.88 6.21
C LEU A 303 -23.26 5.96 5.14
N GLU A 304 -23.60 5.60 3.90
CA GLU A 304 -23.93 6.58 2.85
C GLU A 304 -25.41 7.02 2.85
N ASN A 305 -26.24 6.46 3.72
CA ASN A 305 -27.66 6.81 3.88
C ASN A 305 -27.99 7.39 5.28
N SER A 306 -27.12 8.24 5.84
CA SER A 306 -27.41 9.03 7.05
C SER A 306 -26.88 10.45 6.95
#